data_AF-A0A9C6X3L4-F1
#
_entry.id   AF-A0A9C6X3L4-F1
#
_cell.length_a   1.000
_cell.length_b   1.000
_cell.length_c   1.000
_cell.angle_alpha   90.00
_cell.angle_beta   90.00
_cell.angle_gamma   90.00
#
_symmetry.space_group_name_H-M   'P 1'
#
loop_
_entity.id
_entity.type
_entity.pdbx_description
1 polymer ?
#
loop_
_entity_poly.entity_id
_entity_poly.type
_entity_poly.pdbx_seq_one_letter_code
_entity_poly.pdbx_strand_id
1 'polypeptide(L)'
;MGDMYVLLVSSSRRPDHWIVPGGGVEPEEEASVTAIREVQEEAGVIGKLGRCLGVFENCEQKHRTEVFVMTVTEELPEWEDSRSIGRKRKWFTMEDALTQLSLHKPGQLTYLQSLLTCRNEKVT
;
A
#
# COMPACT_ATOMS: atom_id res chain seq x y z
N MET A 1 0.15 0.59 -23.88
CA MET A 1 -0.36 0.73 -22.50
C MET A 1 0.85 1.00 -21.63
N GLY A 2 0.88 2.09 -20.88
CA GLY A 2 2.03 2.38 -20.01
C GLY A 2 2.12 1.37 -18.86
N ASP A 3 3.33 0.99 -18.51
CA ASP A 3 3.60 0.08 -17.38
C ASP A 3 3.10 0.71 -16.08
N MET A 4 2.25 -0.02 -15.35
CA MET A 4 1.74 0.41 -14.05
C MET A 4 2.65 -0.13 -12.95
N TYR A 5 3.15 0.79 -12.12
CA TYR A 5 3.99 0.46 -10.97
C TYR A 5 3.26 0.76 -9.67
N VAL A 6 3.54 -0.05 -8.65
CA VAL A 6 3.09 0.16 -7.27
C VAL A 6 4.29 0.12 -6.33
N LEU A 7 4.24 0.95 -5.30
CA LEU A 7 5.28 1.00 -4.28
C LEU A 7 4.91 0.04 -3.14
N LEU A 8 5.82 -0.87 -2.82
CA LEU A 8 5.72 -1.73 -1.64
C LEU A 8 6.85 -1.41 -0.67
N VAL A 9 6.65 -1.78 0.58
CA VAL A 9 7.66 -1.68 1.65
C VAL A 9 8.00 -3.04 2.22
N SER A 10 9.20 -3.19 2.78
CA SER A 10 9.59 -4.43 3.46
C SER A 10 8.80 -4.60 4.75
N SER A 11 8.37 -5.81 5.06
CA SER A 11 7.68 -6.14 6.32
C SER A 11 8.61 -5.99 7.53
N SER A 12 8.17 -5.27 8.55
CA SER A 12 8.92 -5.08 9.81
C SER A 12 9.27 -6.40 10.52
N ARG A 13 8.41 -7.42 10.39
CA ARG A 13 8.62 -8.75 11.02
C ARG A 13 9.47 -9.71 10.19
N ARG A 14 9.56 -9.47 8.88
CA ARG A 14 10.22 -10.34 7.88
C ARG A 14 10.74 -9.44 6.76
N PRO A 15 11.96 -8.88 6.90
CA PRO A 15 12.48 -7.85 5.99
C PRO A 15 12.68 -8.30 4.53
N ASP A 16 12.64 -9.60 4.28
CA ASP A 16 12.67 -10.25 2.97
C ASP A 16 11.31 -10.29 2.27
N HIS A 17 10.22 -10.00 2.99
CA HIS A 17 8.87 -9.96 2.44
C HIS A 17 8.43 -8.52 2.14
N TRP A 18 7.64 -8.34 1.09
CA TRP A 18 7.08 -7.05 0.69
C TRP A 18 5.59 -6.96 1.01
N ILE A 19 5.16 -5.76 1.41
CA ILE A 19 3.79 -5.47 1.84
C ILE A 19 3.33 -4.12 1.28
N VAL A 20 2.02 -3.95 1.15
CA VAL A 20 1.41 -2.63 0.94
C VAL A 20 1.58 -1.81 2.22
N PRO A 21 2.10 -0.57 2.16
CA PRO A 21 2.26 0.27 3.34
C PRO A 21 0.90 0.63 3.94
N GLY A 22 0.84 0.72 5.27
CA GLY A 22 -0.37 1.04 6.00
C GLY A 22 -0.35 0.53 7.43
N GLY A 23 -1.14 1.19 8.28
CA GLY A 23 -1.17 0.89 9.71
C GLY A 23 -2.53 1.21 10.34
N GLY A 24 -2.50 1.46 11.65
CA GLY A 24 -3.70 1.65 12.44
C GLY A 24 -4.26 3.05 12.30
N VAL A 25 -5.60 3.15 12.26
CA VAL A 25 -6.29 4.44 12.40
C VAL A 25 -6.18 4.90 13.84
N GLU A 26 -5.66 6.11 14.06
CA GLU A 26 -5.58 6.70 15.40
C GLU A 26 -6.96 7.18 15.90
N PRO A 27 -7.17 7.34 17.21
CA PRO A 27 -8.41 7.90 17.73
C PRO A 27 -8.71 9.26 17.09
N GLU A 28 -9.94 9.43 16.60
CA GLU A 28 -10.41 10.66 15.93
C GLU A 28 -9.76 10.95 14.56
N GLU A 29 -8.93 10.03 14.04
CA GLU A 29 -8.32 10.15 12.72
C GLU A 29 -9.26 9.60 11.63
N GLU A 30 -9.42 10.36 10.55
CA GLU A 30 -10.11 9.89 9.35
C GLU A 30 -9.21 8.91 8.58
N ALA A 31 -9.76 7.81 8.05
CA ALA A 31 -8.97 6.78 7.35
C ALA A 31 -8.12 7.32 6.19
N SER A 32 -8.58 8.39 5.53
CA SER A 32 -7.82 9.08 4.48
C SER A 32 -6.59 9.82 5.01
N VAL A 33 -6.67 10.40 6.20
CA VAL A 33 -5.56 11.06 6.90
C VAL A 33 -4.56 10.00 7.37
N THR A 34 -5.06 8.92 7.98
CA THR A 34 -4.25 7.74 8.33
C THR A 34 -3.46 7.24 7.12
N ALA A 35 -4.13 7.05 5.98
CA ALA A 35 -3.48 6.54 4.78
C ALA A 35 -2.33 7.43 4.29
N ILE A 36 -2.45 8.76 4.40
CA ILE A 36 -1.40 9.72 4.04
C ILE A 36 -0.25 9.67 5.03
N ARG A 37 -0.54 9.67 6.33
CA ARG A 37 0.46 9.60 7.41
C ARG A 37 1.28 8.31 7.29
N GLU A 38 0.62 7.17 7.18
CA GLU A 38 1.25 5.86 7.13
C GLU A 38 2.17 5.69 5.92
N VAL A 39 1.79 6.14 4.72
CA VAL A 39 2.69 6.04 3.55
C VAL A 39 3.89 6.99 3.67
N GLN A 40 3.74 8.13 4.35
CA GLN A 40 4.87 9.00 4.63
C GLN A 40 5.82 8.38 5.67
N GLU A 41 5.28 7.79 6.74
CA GLU A 41 6.04 7.14 7.82
C GLU A 41 6.70 5.83 7.40
N GLU A 42 6.02 4.98 6.64
CA GLU A 42 6.51 3.65 6.26
C GLU A 42 7.28 3.65 4.93
N ALA A 43 6.88 4.47 3.97
CA ALA A 43 7.43 4.48 2.62
C ALA A 43 8.15 5.78 2.25
N GLY A 44 8.04 6.85 3.05
CA GLY A 44 8.71 8.11 2.76
C GLY A 44 8.25 8.76 1.46
N VAL A 45 6.97 8.68 1.13
CA VAL A 45 6.44 9.28 -0.11
C VAL A 45 5.36 10.30 0.19
N ILE A 46 5.31 11.33 -0.65
CA ILE A 46 4.25 12.33 -0.68
C ILE A 46 3.52 12.17 -2.01
N GLY A 47 2.20 12.32 -1.99
CA GLY A 47 1.41 12.16 -3.18
C GLY A 47 0.01 12.74 -3.05
N LYS A 48 -0.68 12.75 -4.18
CA LYS A 48 -2.10 13.11 -4.23
C LYS A 48 -2.92 11.87 -3.90
N LEU A 49 -3.60 11.89 -2.75
CA LEU A 49 -4.58 10.88 -2.41
C LEU A 49 -5.75 10.95 -3.41
N GLY A 50 -6.09 9.81 -3.98
CA GLY A 50 -7.17 9.63 -4.93
C GLY A 50 -8.38 8.96 -4.29
N ARG A 51 -9.06 8.13 -5.07
CA ARG A 51 -10.27 7.43 -4.62
C ARG A 51 -9.95 6.41 -3.52
N CYS A 52 -10.93 6.19 -2.63
CA CYS A 52 -11.02 4.95 -1.87
C CYS A 52 -11.25 3.80 -2.87
N LEU A 53 -10.37 2.81 -2.84
CA LEU A 53 -10.49 1.59 -3.63
C LEU A 53 -11.57 0.67 -3.03
N GLY A 54 -11.68 0.68 -1.70
CA GLY A 54 -12.67 -0.09 -0.97
C GLY A 54 -12.22 -0.42 0.43
N VAL A 55 -13.06 -1.15 1.14
CA VAL A 55 -12.78 -1.64 2.48
C VAL A 55 -12.61 -3.14 2.42
N PHE A 56 -11.47 -3.62 2.89
CA PHE A 56 -11.07 -5.02 2.83
C PHE A 56 -11.01 -5.59 4.24
N GLU A 57 -11.71 -6.69 4.45
CA GLU A 57 -11.79 -7.35 5.75
C GLU A 57 -10.93 -8.61 5.75
N ASN A 58 -10.02 -8.69 6.72
CA ASN A 58 -9.33 -9.93 7.05
C ASN A 58 -10.07 -10.58 8.22
N CYS A 59 -10.98 -11.50 7.91
CA CYS A 59 -11.81 -12.20 8.90
C CYS A 59 -11.00 -13.00 9.93
N GLU A 60 -9.82 -13.52 9.55
CA GLU A 60 -8.95 -14.27 10.46
C GLU A 60 -8.34 -13.38 11.54
N GLN A 61 -8.01 -12.14 11.18
CA GLN A 61 -7.38 -11.17 12.08
C GLN A 61 -8.38 -10.15 12.63
N LYS A 62 -9.65 -10.21 12.21
CA LYS A 62 -10.70 -9.22 12.50
C LYS A 62 -10.27 -7.78 12.20
N HIS A 63 -9.42 -7.62 11.18
CA HIS A 63 -8.92 -6.32 10.76
C HIS A 63 -9.71 -5.84 9.54
N ARG A 64 -10.13 -4.58 9.58
CA ARG A 64 -10.80 -3.89 8.49
C ARG A 64 -9.87 -2.79 7.99
N THR A 65 -9.52 -2.81 6.71
CA THR A 65 -8.55 -1.88 6.11
C THR A 65 -9.22 -1.13 4.98
N GLU A 66 -9.30 0.19 5.11
CA GLU A 66 -9.68 1.07 3.99
C GLU A 66 -8.47 1.35 3.13
N VAL A 67 -8.57 1.04 1.84
CA VAL A 67 -7.44 1.16 0.91
C VAL A 67 -7.72 2.31 -0.05
N PHE A 68 -6.74 3.18 -0.21
CA PHE A 68 -6.82 4.33 -1.11
C PHE A 68 -5.78 4.23 -2.22
N VAL A 69 -6.09 4.80 -3.39
CA VAL A 69 -5.10 4.95 -4.47
C VAL A 69 -4.40 6.28 -4.28
N MET A 70 -3.09 6.28 -4.12
CA MET A 70 -2.27 7.51 -4.11
C MET A 70 -1.43 7.59 -5.38
N THR A 71 -1.38 8.76 -6.00
CA THR A 71 -0.40 9.09 -7.03
C THR A 71 0.79 9.77 -6.35
N VAL A 72 1.92 9.05 -6.25
CA VAL A 72 3.15 9.58 -5.68
C VAL A 72 3.68 10.73 -6.55
N THR A 73 4.01 11.84 -5.90
CA THR A 73 4.59 13.03 -6.54
C THR A 73 6.01 13.29 -6.07
N GLU A 74 6.39 12.79 -4.90
CA GLU A 74 7.72 12.98 -4.32
C GLU A 74 8.15 11.76 -3.50
N GLU A 75 9.45 11.45 -3.59
CA GLU A 75 10.13 10.40 -2.85
C GLU A 75 11.14 11.03 -1.89
N LEU A 76 10.87 10.96 -0.60
CA LEU A 76 11.77 11.50 0.43
C LEU A 76 13.04 10.63 0.50
N PRO A 77 14.23 11.24 0.63
CA PRO A 77 15.49 10.49 0.71
C PRO A 77 15.62 9.70 2.02
N GLU A 78 15.03 10.22 3.09
CA GLU A 78 14.95 9.58 4.41
C GLU A 78 13.53 9.72 4.95
N TRP A 79 13.11 8.72 5.73
CA TRP A 79 11.79 8.69 6.37
C TRP A 79 11.87 7.98 7.71
N GLU A 80 10.77 7.96 8.46
CA GLU A 80 10.75 7.44 9.82
C GLU A 80 11.16 5.98 9.90
N ASP A 81 10.46 5.09 9.21
CA ASP A 81 10.72 3.64 9.29
C ASP A 81 12.04 3.21 8.66
N SER A 82 12.58 3.98 7.71
CA SER A 82 13.94 3.74 7.22
C SER A 82 14.96 3.95 8.33
N ARG A 83 14.82 5.03 9.10
CA ARG A 83 15.76 5.38 10.18
C ARG A 83 15.57 4.52 11.43
N SER A 84 14.32 4.22 11.79
CA SER A 84 14.00 3.54 13.05
C SER A 84 14.19 2.03 12.96
N ILE A 85 13.79 1.40 11.85
CA ILE A 85 13.77 -0.06 11.71
C ILE A 85 14.43 -0.57 10.42
N GLY A 86 15.04 0.30 9.62
CA GLY A 86 15.69 -0.09 8.37
C GLY A 86 14.71 -0.54 7.29
N ARG A 87 13.46 -0.06 7.32
CA ARG A 87 12.46 -0.41 6.32
C ARG A 87 12.90 0.05 4.93
N LYS A 88 12.69 -0.80 3.93
CA LYS A 88 13.00 -0.54 2.52
C LYS A 88 11.72 -0.25 1.77
N ARG A 89 11.80 0.54 0.71
CA ARG A 89 10.75 0.71 -0.30
C ARG A 89 11.25 0.28 -1.67
N LYS A 90 10.35 -0.17 -2.53
CA LYS A 90 10.68 -0.50 -3.93
C LYS A 90 9.44 -0.40 -4.82
N TRP A 91 9.63 0.15 -6.01
CA TRP A 91 8.64 0.11 -7.09
C TRP A 91 8.63 -1.25 -7.75
N PHE A 92 7.44 -1.82 -7.90
CA PHE A 92 7.20 -3.09 -8.55
C PHE A 92 6.26 -2.90 -9.73
N THR A 93 6.45 -3.69 -10.78
CA THR A 93 5.39 -3.89 -11.76
C THR A 93 4.19 -4.54 -11.06
N MET A 94 2.99 -4.42 -11.65
CA MET A 94 1.82 -5.10 -11.09
C MET A 94 2.00 -6.61 -10.98
N GLU A 95 2.62 -7.24 -11.98
CA GLU A 95 2.86 -8.69 -11.99
C GLU A 95 3.81 -9.10 -10.85
N ASP A 96 4.92 -8.38 -10.68
CA ASP A 96 5.87 -8.66 -9.61
C ASP A 96 5.23 -8.43 -8.24
N ALA A 97 4.47 -7.34 -8.08
CA ALA A 97 3.80 -7.01 -6.82
C ALA A 97 2.79 -8.09 -6.42
N LEU A 98 1.98 -8.57 -7.37
CA LEU A 98 1.05 -9.68 -7.15
C LEU A 98 1.82 -10.94 -6.72
N THR A 99 2.92 -11.25 -7.39
CA THR A 99 3.77 -12.40 -7.04
C THR A 99 4.29 -12.29 -5.60
N GLN A 100 4.86 -11.13 -5.22
CA GLN A 100 5.37 -10.89 -3.86
C GLN A 100 4.28 -11.04 -2.78
N LEU A 101 3.10 -10.45 -2.99
CA LEU A 101 2.02 -10.47 -2.00
C LEU A 101 1.35 -11.84 -1.89
N SER A 102 1.27 -12.60 -2.99
CA SER A 102 0.59 -13.92 -3.02
C SER A 102 1.18 -14.92 -2.02
N LEU A 103 2.50 -14.86 -1.78
CA LEU A 103 3.20 -15.82 -0.95
C LEU A 103 2.92 -15.63 0.54
N HIS A 104 2.71 -14.39 0.99
CA HIS A 104 2.82 -14.04 2.41
C HIS A 104 1.79 -13.04 2.93
N LYS A 105 1.02 -12.41 2.04
CA LYS A 105 -0.01 -11.41 2.35
C LYS A 105 -1.21 -11.53 1.37
N PRO A 106 -1.91 -12.68 1.33
CA PRO A 106 -3.03 -12.89 0.41
C PRO A 106 -4.15 -11.85 0.58
N GLY A 107 -4.36 -11.31 1.78
CA GLY A 107 -5.29 -10.19 1.99
C GLY A 107 -4.91 -8.94 1.17
N GLN A 108 -3.63 -8.56 1.18
CA GLN A 108 -3.16 -7.40 0.42
C GLN A 108 -3.11 -7.64 -1.09
N LEU A 109 -2.95 -8.90 -1.53
CA LEU A 109 -3.08 -9.29 -2.93
C LEU A 109 -4.43 -8.85 -3.52
N THR A 110 -5.51 -8.98 -2.75
CA THR A 110 -6.86 -8.61 -3.19
C THR A 110 -7.00 -7.11 -3.50
N TYR A 111 -6.16 -6.27 -2.89
CA TYR A 111 -6.17 -4.83 -3.13
C TYR A 111 -5.73 -4.56 -4.57
N LEU A 112 -4.61 -5.17 -4.98
CA LEU A 112 -4.07 -5.00 -6.33
C LEU A 112 -4.98 -5.64 -7.39
N GLN A 113 -5.63 -6.76 -7.08
CA GLN A 113 -6.62 -7.37 -7.98
C GLN A 113 -7.83 -6.44 -8.17
N SER A 114 -8.37 -5.87 -7.10
CA SER A 114 -9.46 -4.89 -7.17
C SER A 114 -9.07 -3.65 -7.98
N LEU A 115 -7.84 -3.16 -7.80
CA LEU A 115 -7.30 -2.03 -8.56
C LEU A 115 -7.30 -2.30 -10.08
N LEU A 116 -6.95 -3.52 -10.50
CA LEU A 116 -6.96 -3.93 -11.90
C LEU A 116 -8.39 -4.07 -12.44
N THR A 117 -9.30 -4.68 -11.69
CA THR A 117 -10.69 -4.85 -12.11
C THR A 117 -11.42 -3.52 -12.31
N CYS A 118 -11.32 -2.59 -11.34
CA CYS A 118 -11.93 -1.26 -11.45
C CYS A 118 -11.37 -0.40 -12.60
N ARG A 119 -10.20 -0.76 -13.15
CA ARG A 119 -9.64 -0.09 -14.33
C ARG A 119 -10.29 -0.58 -15.62
N ASN A 120 -10.61 -1.88 -15.69
CA ASN A 120 -11.21 -2.49 -16.88
C ASN A 120 -12.68 -2.07 -17.07
N GLU A 121 -13.39 -1.76 -15.98
CA GLU A 121 -14.78 -1.27 -16.02
C GLU A 121 -14.92 0.15 -16.62
N LYS A 122 -13.82 0.90 -16.78
CA LYS A 122 -13.85 2.26 -17.37
C LYS A 122 -13.55 2.28 -18.87
N VAL A 123 -13.47 1.13 -19.53
CA VAL A 123 -13.10 0.99 -20.97
C VAL A 123 -14.27 0.50 -21.85
N THR A 124 -15.48 0.40 -21.29
CA THR A 124 -16.75 0.22 -22.04
C THR A 124 -17.60 1.45 -21.95
#